data_AF-A0A3C0ZTR9-F1
#
_entry.id   AF-A0A3C0ZTR9-F1
#
_cell.length_a   1.000
_cell.length_b   1.000
_cell.length_c   1.000
_cell.angle_alpha   90.00
_cell.angle_beta   90.00
_cell.angle_gamma   90.00
#
_symmetry.space_group_name_H-M   'P 1'
#
loop_
_entity.id
_entity.type
_entity.pdbx_description
1 polymer ?
#
loop_
_entity_poly.entity_id
_entity_poly.type
_entity_poly.pdbx_seq_one_letter_code
_entity_poly.pdbx_strand_id
1 'polypeptide(L)' 'GQQLADFTTPTFDGGEFHLADTRGKIVFINFWGTYCTPCVQELPDFEALLHE' A
#
# COMPACT_ATOMS: atom_id res chain seq x y z
N GLY A 1 -1.51 -15.37 12.60
CA GLY A 1 -1.95 -14.50 11.50
C GLY A 1 -2.67 -15.34 10.48
N GLN A 2 -3.68 -14.76 9.83
CA GLN A 2 -4.39 -15.42 8.73
C GLN A 2 -3.81 -14.92 7.40
N GLN A 3 -3.68 -15.81 6.42
CA GLN A 3 -3.25 -15.44 5.08
C GLN A 3 -4.34 -14.59 4.42
N LEU A 4 -3.94 -13.44 3.85
CA LEU A 4 -4.84 -12.61 3.06
C LEU A 4 -5.20 -13.35 1.77
N ALA A 5 -6.47 -13.29 1.36
CA ALA A 5 -6.90 -13.85 0.09
C ALA A 5 -6.25 -13.09 -1.07
N ASP A 6 -5.90 -13.81 -2.14
CA ASP A 6 -5.42 -13.17 -3.36
C ASP A 6 -6.52 -12.27 -3.94
N PHE A 7 -6.14 -11.06 -4.34
CA PHE A 7 -7.03 -10.11 -4.98
C PHE A 7 -6.30 -9.35 -6.11
N THR A 8 -7.12 -8.81 -7.00
CA THR A 8 -6.71 -7.90 -8.07
C THR A 8 -7.46 -6.59 -7.90
N THR A 9 -6.78 -5.46 -8.03
CA THR A 9 -7.40 -4.12 -8.00
C THR A 9 -6.82 -3.23 -9.10
N PRO A 10 -7.63 -2.37 -9.74
CA PRO A 10 -7.08 -1.34 -10.62
C PRO A 10 -6.21 -0.36 -9.84
N THR A 11 -5.16 0.14 -10.49
CA THR A 11 -4.31 1.22 -9.98
C THR A 11 -4.76 2.57 -10.54
N PHE A 12 -4.33 3.65 -9.89
CA PHE A 12 -4.68 5.01 -10.33
C PHE A 12 -4.06 5.39 -11.69
N ASP A 13 -2.95 4.76 -12.04
CA ASP A 13 -2.23 4.89 -13.31
C ASP A 13 -2.83 4.05 -14.45
N GLY A 14 -3.92 3.31 -14.19
CA GLY A 14 -4.66 2.55 -15.20
C GLY A 14 -4.15 1.11 -15.41
N GLY A 15 -3.25 0.64 -14.55
CA GLY A 15 -2.81 -0.75 -14.50
C GLY A 15 -3.66 -1.63 -13.59
N GLU A 16 -3.20 -2.86 -13.40
CA GLU A 16 -3.75 -3.81 -12.42
C GLU A 16 -2.68 -4.16 -11.38
N PHE A 17 -3.07 -4.17 -10.12
CA PHE A 17 -2.26 -4.69 -9.02
C PHE A 17 -2.75 -6.08 -8.64
N HIS A 18 -1.85 -7.06 -8.61
CA HIS A 18 -2.13 -8.41 -8.12
C HIS A 18 -1.33 -8.70 -6.85
N LEU A 19 -2.01 -9.12 -5.77
CA LEU A 19 -1.33 -9.47 -4.52
C LEU A 19 -0.29 -10.58 -4.72
N ALA A 20 -0.56 -11.53 -5.63
CA ALA A 20 0.32 -12.65 -5.91
C ALA A 20 1.73 -12.23 -6.37
N ASP A 21 1.86 -11.07 -7.01
CA ASP A 21 3.15 -10.55 -7.51
C ASP A 21 4.07 -10.06 -6.39
N THR A 22 3.51 -9.83 -5.20
CA THR A 22 4.24 -9.37 -4.01
C THR A 22 4.73 -10.51 -3.11
N ARG A 23 4.49 -11.77 -3.48
CA ARG A 23 4.89 -12.94 -2.68
C ARG A 23 6.40 -12.96 -2.42
N GLY A 24 6.76 -13.22 -1.17
CA GLY A 24 8.17 -13.21 -0.73
C GLY A 24 8.72 -11.83 -0.38
N LYS A 25 7.95 -10.75 -0.56
CA LYS A 25 8.29 -9.40 -0.10
C LYS A 25 7.52 -9.08 1.18
N ILE A 26 8.12 -8.25 2.03
CA ILE A 26 7.38 -7.60 3.11
C ILE A 26 6.54 -6.50 2.46
N VAL A 27 5.23 -6.54 2.69
CA VAL A 27 4.28 -5.59 2.11
C VAL A 27 3.62 -4.82 3.23
N PHE A 28 3.74 -3.49 3.18
CA PHE A 28 3.01 -2.58 4.05
C PHE A 28 1.81 -2.01 3.30
N ILE A 29 0.60 -2.22 3.81
CA ILE A 29 -0.64 -1.69 3.22
C ILE A 29 -1.10 -0.53 4.10
N ASN A 30 -1.06 0.68 3.53
CA ASN A 30 -1.51 1.90 4.20
C ASN A 30 -2.89 2.33 3.66
N PHE A 31 -3.90 2.33 4.53
CA PHE A 31 -5.24 2.83 4.20
C PHE A 31 -5.38 4.26 4.72
N TRP A 32 -5.50 5.22 3.81
CA TRP A 32 -5.68 6.64 4.14
C TRP A 32 -6.69 7.29 3.19
N GLY A 33 -7.03 8.55 3.46
CA GLY A 33 -7.87 9.36 2.58
C GLY A 33 -7.56 10.84 2.72
N THR A 34 -7.91 11.63 1.71
CA THR A 34 -7.63 13.08 1.67
C THR A 34 -8.32 13.87 2.78
N TYR A 35 -9.38 13.31 3.37
CA TYR A 35 -10.07 13.86 4.53
C TYR A 35 -9.40 13.53 5.88
N CYS A 36 -8.40 12.64 5.89
CA CYS A 36 -7.66 12.30 7.09
C CYS A 36 -6.40 13.17 7.20
N THR A 37 -6.54 14.35 7.79
CA THR A 37 -5.43 15.29 8.03
C THR A 37 -4.21 14.63 8.70
N PRO A 38 -4.33 13.91 9.84
CA PRO A 38 -3.16 13.30 10.46
C PRO A 38 -2.51 12.26 9.54
N CYS A 39 -3.30 11.41 8.86
CA CYS A 39 -2.76 10.40 7.94
C CYS A 39 -1.90 11.03 6.84
N VAL A 40 -2.38 12.14 6.24
CA VAL A 40 -1.65 12.84 5.17
C VAL A 40 -0.35 13.46 5.68
N GLN A 41 -0.34 13.94 6.93
CA GLN A 41 0.87 14.47 7.56
C GLN A 41 1.93 13.40 7.81
N GLU A 42 1.53 12.14 7.98
CA GLU A 42 2.43 11.00 8.24
C GLU A 42 2.98 10.34 6.96
N LEU A 43 2.36 10.57 5.79
CA LEU A 43 2.81 9.99 4.51
C LEU A 43 4.29 10.25 4.16
N PRO A 44 4.85 11.47 4.36
CA PRO A 44 6.25 11.75 4.05
C PRO A 44 7.22 10.90 4.88
N ASP A 45 6.86 10.58 6.12
CA ASP A 45 7.68 9.75 7.01
C ASP A 45 7.73 8.30 6.50
N PHE A 46 6.60 7.78 6.00
CA PHE A 46 6.56 6.45 5.38
C PHE A 46 7.36 6.40 4.08
N GLU A 47 7.31 7.46 3.25
CA GLU A 47 8.11 7.52 2.03
C GLU A 47 9.61 7.54 2.35
N ALA A 48 10.03 8.27 3.38
CA ALA A 48 11.42 8.28 3.83
C ALA A 48 11.91 6.88 4.21
N LEU A 49 11.12 6.10 4.95
CA LEU A 49 11.47 4.73 5.35
C LEU A 49 11.55 3.73 4.18
N LEU A 50 10.88 3.99 3.06
CA LEU A 50 10.83 3.10 1.90
C LEU A 50 11.95 3.36 0.88
N HIS A 51 12.63 4.50 0.98
CA HIS A 51 13.72 4.91 0.08
C HIS A 51 15.13 4.84 0.74
N GLU A 52 15.26 4.12 1.85
CA GLU A 52 16.56 3.77 2.48
C GLU A 52 17.15 2.45 1.96
#